data_AF-A0A815C6U3-F1
#
_entry.id   AF-A0A815C6U3-F1
#
_cell.length_a   1.000
_cell.length_b   1.000
_cell.length_c   1.000
_cell.angle_alpha   90.00
_cell.angle_beta   90.00
_cell.angle_gamma   90.00
#
_symmetry.space_group_name_H-M   'P 1'
#
loop_
_entity.id
_entity.type
_entity.pdbx_description
1 polymer ?
#
loop_
_entity_poly.entity_id
_entity_poly.type
_entity_poly.pdbx_seq_one_letter_code
_entity_poly.pdbx_strand_id
1 'polypeptide(L)'
;MERGIEKFVDYIRPGDFVLFFFAGHGIQWEDQNYLVPCDDDRIRNWTDLRYRAVNAQRALELMSAKDPFVIVYLLDCCRTYWLPSLARSRNMETSSRGMAPMSATGGSLIAFACAPGKTAADAASNGRNGLFTYHLLQHIMKPDQSVYVSDTSNHRVMKWRKDATEGIVVAGGNGQGENLNQLSSPHGVIVDDLGQIYVADCWNDRVMRWCEGKKEGEIIVGGNGEGNQSNQLNRPHGLSFDDEGNLYVADFSNHRIQKYEIIL
;
A
#
# COMPACT_ATOMS: atom_id res chain seq x y z
N MET A 1 18.13 -17.85 -10.36
CA MET A 1 17.06 -17.47 -9.41
C MET A 1 17.62 -17.23 -8.01
N GLU A 2 18.30 -18.21 -7.39
CA GLU A 2 18.91 -18.09 -6.04
C GLU A 2 19.74 -16.82 -5.86
N ARG A 3 20.74 -16.59 -6.72
CA ARG A 3 21.55 -15.37 -6.68
C ARG A 3 20.73 -14.06 -6.76
N GLY A 4 19.58 -14.09 -7.43
CA GLY A 4 18.67 -12.94 -7.50
C GLY A 4 17.98 -12.69 -6.15
N ILE A 5 17.55 -13.77 -5.49
CA ILE A 5 16.96 -13.72 -4.15
C ILE A 5 18.01 -13.27 -3.13
N GLU A 6 19.23 -13.80 -3.17
CA GLU A 6 20.32 -13.38 -2.29
C GLU A 6 20.60 -11.88 -2.43
N LYS A 7 20.74 -11.39 -3.67
CA LYS A 7 20.91 -9.95 -3.93
C LYS A 7 19.74 -9.12 -3.43
N PHE A 8 18.51 -9.61 -3.58
CA PHE A 8 17.32 -8.92 -3.07
C PHE A 8 17.34 -8.84 -1.54
N VAL A 9 17.67 -9.95 -0.87
CA VAL A 9 17.82 -10.03 0.58
C VAL A 9 18.87 -9.06 1.12
N ASP A 10 19.94 -8.80 0.35
CA ASP A 10 20.96 -7.81 0.72
C ASP A 10 20.45 -6.36 0.72
N TYR A 11 19.34 -6.06 0.02
CA TYR A 11 18.72 -4.74 0.05
C TYR A 11 17.77 -4.52 1.22
N ILE A 12 17.31 -5.58 1.89
CA ILE A 12 16.34 -5.49 2.98
C ILE A 12 17.02 -4.99 4.25
N ARG A 13 16.43 -3.98 4.87
CA ARG A 13 16.84 -3.39 6.15
C ARG A 13 15.79 -3.67 7.24
N PRO A 14 16.19 -3.62 8.52
CA PRO A 14 15.24 -3.73 9.62
C PRO A 14 14.13 -2.67 9.52
N GLY A 15 12.88 -3.09 9.69
CA GLY A 15 11.70 -2.22 9.59
C GLY A 15 11.17 -1.97 8.17
N ASP A 16 11.80 -2.53 7.13
CA ASP A 16 11.30 -2.37 5.75
C ASP A 16 9.95 -3.07 5.52
N PHE A 17 9.16 -2.52 4.60
CA PHE A 17 8.06 -3.23 3.94
C PHE A 17 8.62 -4.02 2.76
N VAL A 18 8.51 -5.35 2.81
CA VAL A 18 9.07 -6.24 1.77
C VAL A 18 7.95 -6.81 0.92
N LEU A 19 7.99 -6.56 -0.39
CA LEU A 19 7.14 -7.24 -1.36
C LEU A 19 7.98 -8.22 -2.19
N PHE A 20 7.65 -9.50 -2.09
CA PHE A 20 8.19 -10.53 -2.97
C PHE A 20 7.08 -11.07 -3.86
N PHE A 21 7.28 -10.99 -5.18
CA PHE A 21 6.36 -11.52 -6.17
C PHE A 21 7.09 -12.48 -7.10
N PHE A 22 6.56 -13.69 -7.23
CA PHE A 22 7.06 -14.68 -8.18
C PHE A 22 5.92 -15.14 -9.10
N ALA A 23 6.17 -15.09 -10.41
CA ALA A 23 5.29 -15.65 -11.43
C ALA A 23 6.07 -16.67 -12.29
N GLY A 24 5.53 -17.87 -12.45
CA GLY A 24 6.17 -18.93 -13.24
C GLY A 24 5.80 -20.33 -12.79
N HIS A 25 6.69 -21.30 -13.06
CA HIS A 25 6.46 -22.68 -12.67
C HIS A 25 6.72 -22.90 -11.18
N GLY A 26 5.81 -23.63 -10.52
CA GLY A 26 5.93 -24.01 -9.12
C GLY A 26 5.55 -25.48 -8.94
N ILE A 27 6.17 -26.13 -7.94
CA ILE A 27 5.94 -27.54 -7.61
C ILE A 27 5.81 -27.69 -6.10
N GLN A 28 4.85 -28.52 -5.67
CA GLN A 28 4.79 -28.99 -4.28
C GLN A 28 5.31 -30.43 -4.21
N TRP A 29 6.28 -30.68 -3.33
CA TRP A 29 6.87 -32.01 -3.12
C TRP A 29 7.36 -32.12 -1.67
N GLU A 30 7.14 -33.28 -1.03
CA GLU A 30 7.48 -33.53 0.38
C GLU A 30 7.03 -32.41 1.35
N ASP A 31 5.78 -31.96 1.22
CA ASP A 31 5.21 -30.88 2.04
C ASP A 31 5.97 -29.53 1.96
N GLN A 32 6.73 -29.31 0.88
CA GLN A 32 7.43 -28.07 0.59
C GLN A 32 7.03 -27.50 -0.77
N ASN A 33 7.12 -26.16 -0.90
CA ASN A 33 6.86 -25.46 -2.15
C ASN A 33 8.19 -25.03 -2.79
N TYR A 34 8.31 -25.29 -4.09
CA TYR A 34 9.49 -24.99 -4.89
C TYR A 34 9.16 -24.05 -6.04
N LEU A 35 9.98 -23.00 -6.22
CA LEU A 35 9.94 -22.07 -7.33
C LEU A 35 10.88 -22.58 -8.43
N VAL A 36 10.34 -22.85 -9.61
CA VAL A 36 11.07 -23.47 -10.70
C VAL A 36 11.49 -22.40 -11.71
N PRO A 37 12.79 -22.27 -12.03
CA PRO A 37 13.26 -21.37 -13.08
C PRO A 37 12.66 -21.75 -14.44
N CYS A 38 12.11 -20.79 -15.18
CA CYS A 38 11.46 -21.03 -16.47
C CYS A 38 12.39 -21.52 -17.59
N ASP A 39 13.72 -21.45 -17.39
CA ASP A 39 14.73 -21.73 -18.43
C ASP A 39 15.63 -22.95 -18.11
N ASP A 40 15.21 -23.86 -17.20
CA ASP A 40 16.03 -25.03 -16.83
C ASP A 40 15.44 -26.38 -17.30
N ASP A 41 15.64 -26.69 -18.59
CA ASP A 41 15.29 -27.97 -19.23
C ASP A 41 16.02 -29.20 -18.65
N ARG A 42 16.91 -28.99 -17.69
CA ARG A 42 17.69 -30.06 -17.04
C ARG A 42 16.97 -30.61 -15.81
N ILE A 43 15.85 -30.04 -15.39
CA ILE A 43 15.02 -30.62 -14.33
C ILE A 43 14.25 -31.80 -14.90
N ARG A 44 14.79 -33.02 -14.71
CA ARG A 44 14.20 -34.24 -15.30
C ARG A 44 13.70 -35.23 -14.25
N ASN A 45 14.25 -35.14 -13.03
CA ASN A 45 13.93 -36.00 -11.89
C ASN A 45 13.83 -35.18 -10.57
N TRP A 46 13.42 -35.84 -9.48
CA TRP A 46 13.24 -35.25 -8.15
C TRP A 46 14.54 -34.70 -7.55
N THR A 47 15.67 -35.35 -7.83
CA THR A 47 16.98 -34.90 -7.39
C THR A 47 17.36 -33.58 -8.06
N ASP A 48 17.15 -33.46 -9.37
CA ASP A 48 17.40 -32.23 -10.11
C ASP A 48 16.54 -31.08 -9.58
N LEU A 49 15.27 -31.34 -9.26
CA LEU A 49 14.37 -30.35 -8.68
C LEU A 49 14.94 -29.79 -7.36
N ARG A 50 15.38 -30.67 -6.46
CA ARG A 50 15.90 -30.30 -5.15
C ARG A 50 17.15 -29.41 -5.22
N TYR A 51 17.98 -29.57 -6.25
CA TYR A 51 19.22 -28.82 -6.42
C TYR A 51 19.11 -27.60 -7.32
N ARG A 52 18.06 -27.49 -8.13
CA ARG A 52 17.93 -26.43 -9.16
C ARG A 52 16.74 -25.50 -8.93
N ALA A 53 15.70 -25.97 -8.27
CA ALA A 53 14.57 -25.14 -7.88
C ALA A 53 14.85 -24.48 -6.52
N VAL A 54 14.23 -23.32 -6.31
CA VAL A 54 14.36 -22.59 -5.05
C VAL A 54 13.28 -23.04 -4.09
N ASN A 55 13.65 -23.45 -2.89
CA ASN A 55 12.68 -23.70 -1.84
C ASN A 55 12.07 -22.35 -1.38
N ALA A 56 10.74 -22.22 -1.53
CA ALA A 56 10.03 -20.97 -1.24
C ALA A 56 10.06 -20.61 0.25
N GLN A 57 9.99 -21.60 1.15
CA GLN A 57 10.13 -21.39 2.59
C GLN A 57 11.52 -20.85 2.92
N ARG A 58 12.56 -21.38 2.27
CA ARG A 58 13.93 -20.91 2.49
C ARG A 58 14.12 -19.46 2.04
N ALA A 59 13.55 -19.07 0.90
CA ALA A 59 13.59 -17.69 0.43
C ALA A 59 12.91 -16.74 1.44
N LEU A 60 11.75 -17.13 1.97
CA LEU A 60 11.05 -16.38 3.00
C LEU A 60 11.88 -16.25 4.30
N GLU A 61 12.49 -17.33 4.77
CA GLU A 61 13.37 -17.30 5.96
C GLU A 61 14.54 -16.32 5.81
N LEU A 62 15.15 -16.28 4.63
CA LEU A 62 16.25 -15.35 4.34
C LEU A 62 15.80 -13.89 4.42
N MET A 63 14.57 -13.59 3.96
CA MET A 63 13.98 -12.25 4.08
C MET A 63 13.62 -11.93 5.53
N SER A 64 12.97 -12.87 6.24
CA SER A 64 12.60 -12.71 7.66
C SER A 64 13.83 -12.49 8.56
N ALA A 65 14.98 -13.07 8.22
CA ALA A 65 16.22 -12.88 8.98
C ALA A 65 16.74 -11.43 8.98
N LYS A 66 16.21 -10.55 8.12
CA LYS A 66 16.56 -9.12 8.05
C LYS A 66 15.68 -8.23 8.94
N ASP A 67 14.76 -8.82 9.69
CA ASP A 67 13.83 -8.13 10.60
C ASP A 67 12.96 -7.05 9.93
N PRO A 68 12.30 -7.34 8.78
CA PRO A 68 11.39 -6.39 8.14
C PRO A 68 10.13 -6.19 8.99
N PHE A 69 9.49 -5.02 8.84
CA PHE A 69 8.22 -4.73 9.52
C PHE A 69 7.09 -5.65 9.05
N VAL A 70 7.03 -5.90 7.73
CA VAL A 70 6.07 -6.81 7.12
C VAL A 70 6.63 -7.39 5.82
N ILE A 71 6.26 -8.65 5.55
CA ILE A 71 6.54 -9.31 4.27
C ILE A 71 5.22 -9.66 3.59
N VAL A 72 5.04 -9.16 2.37
CA VAL A 72 3.98 -9.59 1.45
C VAL A 72 4.61 -10.51 0.41
N TYR A 73 4.27 -11.80 0.49
CA TYR A 73 4.89 -12.88 -0.29
C TYR A 73 3.85 -13.49 -1.24
N LEU A 74 3.90 -13.10 -2.51
CA LEU A 74 2.91 -13.44 -3.54
C LEU A 74 3.48 -14.47 -4.52
N LEU A 75 2.82 -15.62 -4.61
CA LEU A 75 3.21 -16.73 -5.48
C LEU A 75 2.16 -16.98 -6.55
N ASP A 76 2.39 -16.43 -7.74
CA ASP A 76 1.64 -16.68 -8.97
C ASP A 76 2.24 -17.85 -9.76
N CYS A 77 2.22 -19.02 -9.15
CA CYS A 77 2.75 -20.23 -9.75
C CYS A 77 1.82 -21.42 -9.56
N CYS A 78 1.93 -22.38 -10.48
CA CYS A 78 1.26 -23.67 -10.34
C CYS A 78 1.72 -24.40 -9.07
N ARG A 79 0.89 -25.32 -8.56
CA ARG A 79 1.26 -26.24 -7.48
C ARG A 79 1.10 -27.70 -7.92
N THR A 80 1.34 -27.96 -9.21
CA THR A 80 1.13 -29.24 -9.90
C THR A 80 2.37 -29.71 -10.64
N TYR A 81 2.44 -31.03 -10.85
CA TYR A 81 3.44 -31.68 -11.68
C TYR A 81 3.20 -31.33 -13.15
N TRP A 82 4.03 -30.47 -13.74
CA TRP A 82 3.92 -30.10 -15.15
C TRP A 82 4.80 -30.95 -16.08
N LEU A 83 5.74 -31.74 -15.53
CA LEU A 83 6.65 -32.61 -16.29
C LEU A 83 6.14 -34.07 -16.39
N PRO A 84 5.90 -34.59 -17.61
CA PRO A 84 5.46 -35.98 -17.82
C PRO A 84 6.42 -37.05 -17.30
N SER A 85 7.73 -36.77 -17.23
CA SER A 85 8.74 -37.68 -16.69
C SER A 85 8.63 -37.86 -15.18
N LEU A 86 8.26 -36.79 -14.46
CA LEU A 86 8.03 -36.81 -13.01
C LEU A 86 6.68 -37.44 -12.65
N ALA A 87 5.67 -37.28 -13.50
CA ALA A 87 4.34 -37.87 -13.33
C ALA A 87 4.32 -39.40 -13.44
N ARG A 88 5.34 -40.03 -14.06
CA ARG A 88 5.45 -41.49 -14.25
C ARG A 88 6.14 -42.22 -13.08
N SER A 89 6.73 -41.49 -12.13
CA SER A 89 7.28 -42.08 -10.91
C SER A 89 6.14 -42.51 -9.98
N ARG A 90 5.70 -43.77 -10.11
CA ARG A 90 4.57 -44.38 -9.41
C ARG A 90 4.70 -44.53 -7.88
N ASN A 91 5.78 -44.03 -7.27
CA ASN A 91 6.01 -44.10 -5.84
C ASN A 91 5.95 -42.70 -5.24
N MET A 92 4.74 -42.22 -4.96
CA MET A 92 4.40 -41.44 -3.77
C MET A 92 2.96 -40.95 -3.94
N GLU A 93 2.05 -41.70 -3.33
CA GLU A 93 0.84 -41.11 -2.80
C GLU A 93 1.28 -39.93 -1.92
N THR A 94 0.76 -38.75 -2.23
CA THR A 94 0.84 -37.58 -1.37
C THR A 94 0.35 -37.98 0.03
N SER A 95 1.24 -38.06 1.01
CA SER A 95 0.86 -38.31 2.42
C SER A 95 0.10 -37.14 3.05
N SER A 96 -0.10 -36.03 2.34
CA SER A 96 -0.89 -34.90 2.81
C SER A 96 -1.99 -34.55 1.81
N ARG A 97 -3.24 -34.83 2.20
CA ARG A 97 -4.39 -34.07 1.71
C ARG A 97 -4.31 -32.69 2.36
N GLY A 98 -3.51 -31.78 1.80
CA GLY A 98 -3.37 -30.45 2.40
C GLY A 98 -2.32 -29.56 1.74
N MET A 99 -2.43 -28.26 2.02
CA MET A 99 -1.42 -27.27 1.65
C MET A 99 -0.08 -27.66 2.27
N ALA A 100 1.02 -27.61 1.51
CA ALA A 100 2.34 -27.46 2.11
C ALA A 100 2.34 -26.10 2.85
N PRO A 101 2.35 -26.09 4.20
CA PRO A 101 2.31 -24.85 4.96
C PRO A 101 3.60 -24.08 4.71
N MET A 102 3.52 -22.76 4.74
CA MET A 102 4.69 -21.91 4.88
C MET A 102 4.57 -21.17 6.21
N SER A 103 5.68 -21.10 6.94
CA SER A 103 5.78 -20.39 8.21
C SER A 103 6.38 -19.02 7.95
N ALA A 104 5.69 -17.98 8.40
CA ALA A 104 6.16 -16.60 8.32
C ALA A 104 6.27 -15.99 9.71
N THR A 105 7.14 -14.99 9.84
CA THR A 105 7.16 -14.10 11.00
C THR A 105 5.83 -13.34 11.13
N GLY A 106 5.45 -13.01 12.36
CA GLY A 106 4.19 -12.31 12.64
C GLY A 106 4.01 -11.05 11.80
N GLY A 107 2.79 -10.79 11.33
CA GLY A 107 2.46 -9.67 10.45
C GLY A 107 2.59 -9.94 8.95
N SER A 108 3.25 -11.03 8.54
CA SER A 108 3.46 -11.35 7.12
C SER A 108 2.19 -11.90 6.43
N LEU A 109 2.00 -11.53 5.15
CA LEU A 109 0.94 -12.05 4.29
C LEU A 109 1.55 -12.97 3.23
N ILE A 110 1.06 -14.21 3.15
CA ILE A 110 1.41 -15.14 2.07
C ILE A 110 0.16 -15.38 1.22
N ALA A 111 0.26 -15.13 -0.09
CA ALA A 111 -0.83 -15.39 -1.02
C ALA A 111 -0.38 -16.37 -2.13
N PHE A 112 -1.22 -17.35 -2.41
CA PHE A 112 -1.03 -18.31 -3.49
C PHE A 112 -2.09 -18.09 -4.56
N ALA A 113 -1.69 -18.04 -5.82
CA ALA A 113 -2.62 -17.90 -6.96
C ALA A 113 -3.53 -19.11 -7.17
N CYS A 114 -3.12 -20.30 -6.71
CA CYS A 114 -3.89 -21.53 -6.85
C CYS A 114 -3.89 -22.39 -5.59
N ALA A 115 -4.95 -23.20 -5.45
CA ALA A 115 -5.03 -24.24 -4.44
C ALA A 115 -3.96 -25.34 -4.69
N PRO A 116 -3.57 -26.12 -3.66
CA PRO A 116 -2.61 -27.22 -3.81
C PRO A 116 -3.04 -28.20 -4.90
N GLY A 117 -2.09 -28.67 -5.72
CA GLY A 117 -2.41 -29.62 -6.78
C GLY A 117 -3.32 -29.06 -7.88
N LYS A 118 -3.46 -27.73 -7.98
CA LYS A 118 -4.09 -27.05 -9.12
C LYS A 118 -3.08 -26.25 -9.93
N THR A 119 -3.40 -26.10 -11.21
CA THR A 119 -2.67 -25.27 -12.16
C THR A 119 -3.16 -23.84 -12.01
N ALA A 120 -2.23 -22.89 -11.83
CA ALA A 120 -2.55 -21.47 -11.91
C ALA A 120 -2.95 -21.14 -13.35
N ALA A 121 -3.97 -20.32 -13.54
CA ALA A 121 -4.41 -19.95 -14.88
C ALA A 121 -3.38 -19.02 -15.53
N ASP A 122 -2.59 -19.59 -16.45
CA ASP A 122 -1.67 -18.81 -17.27
C ASP A 122 -2.43 -17.85 -18.19
N ALA A 123 -1.76 -16.75 -18.49
CA ALA A 123 -2.18 -15.86 -19.55
C ALA A 123 -2.35 -16.62 -20.87
N ALA A 124 -3.44 -16.35 -21.60
CA ALA A 124 -3.51 -16.76 -22.99
C ALA A 124 -2.28 -16.25 -23.75
N SER A 125 -1.86 -16.96 -24.80
CA SER A 125 -0.68 -16.71 -25.65
C SER A 125 -0.62 -15.34 -26.37
N ASN A 126 -1.43 -14.38 -25.94
CA ASN A 126 -1.58 -13.03 -26.45
C ASN A 126 -1.00 -11.96 -25.50
N GLY A 127 -0.16 -12.32 -24.53
CA GLY A 127 0.52 -11.38 -23.65
C GLY A 127 -0.38 -10.75 -22.56
N ARG A 128 -1.49 -11.41 -22.20
CA ARG A 128 -2.32 -11.00 -21.06
C ARG A 128 -1.63 -11.34 -19.73
N ASN A 129 -2.15 -10.84 -18.61
CA ASN A 129 -1.73 -11.30 -17.28
C ASN A 129 -2.48 -12.59 -16.92
N GLY A 130 -1.87 -13.45 -16.09
CA GLY A 130 -2.56 -14.60 -15.48
C GLY A 130 -3.74 -14.13 -14.61
N LEU A 131 -4.71 -15.00 -14.33
CA LEU A 131 -5.96 -14.63 -13.65
C LEU A 131 -5.71 -13.95 -12.29
N PHE A 132 -4.75 -14.48 -11.52
CA PHE A 132 -4.37 -13.92 -10.24
C PHE A 132 -3.76 -12.53 -10.39
N THR A 133 -2.73 -12.37 -11.22
CA THR A 133 -2.11 -11.07 -11.50
C THR A 133 -3.12 -10.06 -12.07
N TYR A 134 -4.06 -10.49 -12.91
CA TYR A 134 -5.10 -9.63 -13.45
C TYR A 134 -5.98 -9.03 -12.34
N HIS A 135 -6.54 -9.86 -11.46
CA HIS A 135 -7.37 -9.38 -10.36
C HIS A 135 -6.55 -8.63 -9.30
N LEU A 136 -5.33 -9.07 -9.01
CA LEU A 136 -4.42 -8.35 -8.13
C LEU A 136 -4.20 -6.92 -8.64
N LEU A 137 -3.93 -6.73 -9.92
CA LEU A 137 -3.71 -5.39 -10.50
C LEU A 137 -4.98 -4.53 -10.56
N GLN A 138 -6.16 -5.15 -10.58
CA GLN A 138 -7.44 -4.42 -10.48
C GLN A 138 -7.73 -3.94 -9.07
N HIS A 139 -7.32 -4.70 -8.05
CA HIS A 139 -7.69 -4.46 -6.66
C HIS A 139 -6.55 -3.91 -5.80
N ILE A 140 -5.30 -3.97 -6.26
CA ILE A 140 -4.20 -3.27 -5.61
C ILE A 140 -4.46 -1.78 -5.76
N MET A 141 -4.63 -1.09 -4.63
CA MET A 141 -4.78 0.36 -4.64
C MET A 141 -3.53 0.95 -5.27
N LYS A 142 -3.71 1.75 -6.32
CA LYS A 142 -2.66 2.66 -6.75
C LYS A 142 -2.56 3.72 -5.67
N PRO A 143 -1.40 3.89 -4.99
CA PRO A 143 -1.26 4.99 -4.06
C PRO A 143 -1.58 6.28 -4.81
N ASP A 144 -2.44 7.13 -4.23
CA ASP A 144 -2.73 8.42 -4.82
C ASP A 144 -1.44 9.25 -4.76
N GLN A 145 -0.69 9.30 -5.86
CA GLN A 145 0.54 10.08 -5.98
C GLN A 145 0.20 11.55 -6.21
N SER A 146 -0.75 12.07 -5.43
CA SER A 146 -1.20 13.44 -5.50
C SER A 146 -0.48 14.31 -4.48
N VAL A 147 -0.16 15.54 -4.89
CA VAL A 147 0.32 16.60 -4.01
C VAL A 147 -0.80 17.61 -3.85
N TYR A 148 -1.06 17.99 -2.60
CA TYR A 148 -1.98 19.06 -2.25
C TYR A 148 -1.17 20.32 -1.98
N VAL A 149 -1.50 21.39 -2.68
CA VAL A 149 -0.83 22.69 -2.58
C VAL A 149 -1.82 23.67 -2.02
N SER A 150 -1.50 24.25 -0.87
CA SER A 150 -2.20 25.43 -0.40
C SER A 150 -1.75 26.62 -1.24
N ASP A 151 -2.62 27.06 -2.15
CA ASP A 151 -2.38 28.17 -3.06
C ASP A 151 -2.80 29.47 -2.36
N THR A 152 -2.02 29.83 -1.33
CA THR A 152 -2.36 30.81 -0.28
C THR A 152 -2.91 32.12 -0.84
N SER A 153 -2.19 32.77 -1.75
CA SER A 153 -2.61 34.07 -2.30
C SER A 153 -3.81 33.98 -3.26
N ASN A 154 -4.16 32.78 -3.73
CA ASN A 154 -5.34 32.54 -4.55
C ASN A 154 -6.52 31.96 -3.75
N HIS A 155 -6.40 31.90 -2.41
CA HIS A 155 -7.48 31.52 -1.50
C HIS A 155 -8.12 30.16 -1.85
N ARG A 156 -7.27 29.17 -2.19
CA ARG A 156 -7.72 27.85 -2.61
C ARG A 156 -6.68 26.77 -2.29
N VAL A 157 -7.13 25.52 -2.36
CA VAL A 157 -6.25 24.35 -2.32
C VAL A 157 -6.35 23.62 -3.65
N MET A 158 -5.18 23.26 -4.19
CA MET A 158 -5.02 22.57 -5.47
C MET A 158 -4.54 21.15 -5.26
N LYS A 159 -5.16 20.18 -5.92
CA LYS A 159 -4.67 18.79 -6.02
C LYS A 159 -3.98 18.60 -7.37
N TRP A 160 -2.75 18.09 -7.32
CA TRP A 160 -1.94 17.77 -8.49
C TRP A 160 -1.59 16.30 -8.48
N ARG A 161 -2.03 15.54 -9.48
CA ARG A 161 -1.56 14.16 -9.65
C ARG A 161 -0.14 14.17 -10.19
N LYS A 162 0.62 13.09 -9.93
CA LYS A 162 1.90 12.85 -10.60
C LYS A 162 1.74 12.99 -12.12
N ASP A 163 2.67 13.74 -12.72
CA ASP A 163 2.73 14.03 -14.15
C ASP A 163 1.56 14.87 -14.71
N ALA A 164 0.70 15.43 -13.84
CA ALA A 164 -0.39 16.30 -14.28
C ALA A 164 0.15 17.66 -14.76
N THR A 165 -0.37 18.12 -15.90
CA THR A 165 -0.09 19.47 -16.44
C THR A 165 -1.05 20.53 -15.91
N GLU A 166 -2.15 20.11 -15.27
CA GLU A 166 -3.17 20.98 -14.70
C GLU A 166 -3.60 20.46 -13.32
N GLY A 167 -3.78 21.38 -12.38
CA GLY A 167 -4.27 21.10 -11.04
C GLY A 167 -5.79 21.26 -10.92
N ILE A 168 -6.38 20.54 -9.97
CA ILE A 168 -7.83 20.60 -9.69
C ILE A 168 -8.03 21.39 -8.40
N VAL A 169 -8.96 22.35 -8.39
CA VAL A 169 -9.37 23.02 -7.15
C VAL A 169 -10.18 22.03 -6.31
N VAL A 170 -9.74 21.78 -5.08
CA VAL A 170 -10.37 20.81 -4.17
C VAL A 170 -10.93 21.44 -2.88
N ALA A 171 -10.53 22.67 -2.56
CA ALA A 171 -11.17 23.49 -1.53
C ALA A 171 -11.02 24.97 -1.87
N GLY A 172 -12.02 25.78 -1.49
CA GLY A 172 -12.06 27.22 -1.80
C GLY A 172 -12.17 27.52 -3.30
N GLY A 173 -11.48 28.57 -3.75
CA GLY A 173 -11.44 28.97 -5.17
C GLY A 173 -12.65 29.77 -5.65
N ASN A 174 -13.57 30.13 -4.75
CA ASN A 174 -14.73 30.99 -5.03
C ASN A 174 -14.50 32.43 -4.55
N GLY A 175 -13.25 32.90 -4.63
CA GLY A 175 -12.79 34.16 -4.07
C GLY A 175 -12.45 34.09 -2.58
N GLN A 176 -11.84 35.16 -2.07
CA GLN A 176 -11.56 35.33 -0.64
C GLN A 176 -12.87 35.57 0.12
N GLY A 177 -13.07 34.88 1.25
CA GLY A 177 -14.21 35.15 2.14
C GLY A 177 -14.41 34.09 3.21
N GLU A 178 -15.48 34.24 3.97
CA GLU A 178 -15.83 33.41 5.14
C GLU A 178 -16.94 32.39 4.85
N ASN A 179 -17.55 32.40 3.66
CA ASN A 179 -18.57 31.40 3.30
C ASN A 179 -17.96 29.99 3.28
N LEU A 180 -18.81 28.96 3.37
CA LEU A 180 -18.36 27.57 3.43
C LEU A 180 -17.71 27.05 2.14
N ASN A 181 -17.85 27.76 1.02
CA ASN A 181 -17.16 27.48 -0.24
C ASN A 181 -15.96 28.41 -0.49
N GLN A 182 -15.58 29.23 0.48
CA GLN A 182 -14.51 30.23 0.40
C GLN A 182 -13.44 29.96 1.45
N LEU A 183 -12.24 30.45 1.17
CA LEU A 183 -11.11 30.44 2.09
C LEU A 183 -10.49 31.83 2.13
N SER A 184 -9.65 32.10 3.12
CA SER A 184 -8.92 33.34 3.30
C SER A 184 -7.46 33.02 3.65
N SER A 185 -6.63 32.96 2.59
CA SER A 185 -5.19 32.72 2.67
C SER A 185 -4.84 31.45 3.45
N PRO A 186 -5.27 30.27 2.94
CA PRO A 186 -5.03 29.00 3.60
C PRO A 186 -3.52 28.70 3.68
N HIS A 187 -3.08 28.04 4.74
CA HIS A 187 -1.68 27.64 4.92
C HIS A 187 -1.50 26.12 4.96
N GLY A 188 -1.84 25.49 6.08
CA GLY A 188 -1.71 24.05 6.25
C GLY A 188 -2.79 23.31 5.49
N VAL A 189 -2.40 22.26 4.80
CA VAL A 189 -3.30 21.27 4.21
C VAL A 189 -2.82 19.87 4.58
N ILE A 190 -3.73 19.05 5.10
CA ILE A 190 -3.51 17.62 5.30
C ILE A 190 -4.70 16.84 4.74
N VAL A 191 -4.47 15.57 4.42
CA VAL A 191 -5.50 14.68 3.88
C VAL A 191 -5.46 13.39 4.68
N ASP A 192 -6.63 12.92 5.10
CA ASP A 192 -6.75 11.66 5.83
C ASP A 192 -6.80 10.44 4.88
N ASP A 193 -6.81 9.23 5.45
CA ASP A 193 -6.86 7.98 4.69
C ASP A 193 -8.19 7.79 3.93
N LEU A 194 -9.23 8.55 4.27
CA LEU A 194 -10.52 8.58 3.58
C LEU A 194 -10.56 9.61 2.44
N GLY A 195 -9.48 10.37 2.23
CA GLY A 195 -9.38 11.41 1.22
C GLY A 195 -10.05 12.73 1.60
N GLN A 196 -10.42 12.93 2.86
CA GLN A 196 -10.95 14.20 3.37
C GLN A 196 -9.82 15.21 3.55
N ILE A 197 -10.06 16.44 3.09
CA ILE A 197 -9.05 17.50 3.00
C ILE A 197 -9.29 18.47 4.13
N TYR A 198 -8.32 18.62 5.02
CA TYR A 198 -8.35 19.57 6.13
C TYR A 198 -7.46 20.76 5.82
N VAL A 199 -8.00 21.95 5.97
CA VAL A 199 -7.36 23.21 5.58
C VAL A 199 -7.36 24.17 6.75
N ALA A 200 -6.17 24.68 7.09
CA ALA A 200 -6.02 25.78 8.03
C ALA A 200 -6.37 27.08 7.30
N ASP A 201 -7.60 27.55 7.51
CA ASP A 201 -8.15 28.76 6.91
C ASP A 201 -7.71 29.98 7.74
N CYS A 202 -6.43 30.34 7.54
CA CYS A 202 -5.64 31.17 8.45
C CYS A 202 -6.32 32.49 8.82
N TRP A 203 -6.80 33.27 7.84
CA TRP A 203 -7.38 34.59 8.12
C TRP A 203 -8.85 34.56 8.54
N ASN A 204 -9.45 33.37 8.58
CA ASN A 204 -10.80 33.16 9.10
C ASN A 204 -10.76 32.42 10.46
N ASP A 205 -9.57 32.26 11.06
CA ASP A 205 -9.36 31.67 12.39
C ASP A 205 -10.08 30.33 12.60
N ARG A 206 -10.03 29.47 11.57
CA ARG A 206 -10.75 28.20 11.56
C ARG A 206 -9.98 27.11 10.83
N VAL A 207 -10.33 25.87 11.12
CA VAL A 207 -9.94 24.70 10.35
C VAL A 207 -11.20 24.15 9.68
N MET A 208 -11.10 23.95 8.38
CA MET A 208 -12.21 23.45 7.57
C MET A 208 -11.87 22.10 6.96
N ARG A 209 -12.91 21.27 6.76
CA ARG A 209 -12.83 19.96 6.11
C ARG A 209 -13.66 19.93 4.83
N TRP A 210 -13.11 19.37 3.76
CA TRP A 210 -13.83 19.06 2.53
C TRP A 210 -13.79 17.56 2.26
N CYS A 211 -14.96 16.94 2.09
CA CYS A 211 -15.04 15.61 1.49
C CYS A 211 -14.87 15.72 -0.03
N GLU A 212 -14.28 14.69 -0.66
CA GLU A 212 -14.07 14.68 -2.11
C GLU A 212 -15.38 14.94 -2.88
N GLY A 213 -15.32 15.86 -3.85
CA GLY A 213 -16.46 16.24 -4.69
C GLY A 213 -17.47 17.21 -4.06
N LYS A 214 -17.32 17.60 -2.79
CA LYS A 214 -18.16 18.63 -2.17
C LYS A 214 -17.72 20.03 -2.61
N LYS A 215 -18.69 20.92 -2.81
CA LYS A 215 -18.46 22.33 -3.17
C LYS A 215 -18.24 23.24 -1.97
N GLU A 216 -18.71 22.81 -0.80
CA GLU A 216 -18.63 23.50 0.47
C GLU A 216 -17.94 22.59 1.48
N GLY A 217 -17.20 23.20 2.39
CA GLY A 217 -16.55 22.53 3.49
C GLY A 217 -17.33 22.72 4.79
N GLU A 218 -16.83 22.08 5.83
CA GLU A 218 -17.41 22.09 7.16
C GLU A 218 -16.37 22.62 8.15
N ILE A 219 -16.79 23.50 9.06
CA ILE A 219 -15.91 23.99 10.12
C ILE A 219 -15.78 22.88 11.16
N ILE A 220 -14.55 22.43 11.41
CA ILE A 220 -14.26 21.36 12.38
C ILE A 220 -13.72 21.95 13.68
N VAL A 221 -12.94 23.03 13.59
CA VAL A 221 -12.34 23.72 14.74
C VAL A 221 -12.32 25.22 14.48
N GLY A 222 -12.51 26.03 15.52
CA GLY A 222 -12.45 27.49 15.43
C GLY A 222 -13.70 28.09 14.78
N GLY A 223 -13.55 29.23 14.11
CA GLY A 223 -14.67 29.95 13.51
C GLY A 223 -15.56 30.70 14.51
N ASN A 224 -15.14 30.78 15.78
CA ASN A 224 -15.82 31.51 16.86
C ASN A 224 -15.13 32.86 17.15
N GLY A 225 -14.55 33.45 16.10
CA GLY A 225 -13.72 34.65 16.17
C GLY A 225 -12.28 34.38 16.63
N GLU A 226 -11.40 35.33 16.33
CA GLU A 226 -10.02 35.35 16.79
C GLU A 226 -9.98 35.36 18.33
N GLY A 227 -9.19 34.48 18.94
CA GLY A 227 -9.00 34.49 20.38
C GLY A 227 -8.22 33.30 20.91
N ASN A 228 -8.09 33.23 22.24
CA ASN A 228 -7.28 32.24 22.93
C ASN A 228 -8.11 31.26 23.80
N GLN A 229 -9.44 31.30 23.69
CA GLN A 229 -10.31 30.28 24.30
C GLN A 229 -10.11 28.92 23.62
N SER A 230 -10.61 27.84 24.22
CA SER A 230 -10.44 26.47 23.72
C SER A 230 -11.14 26.21 22.38
N ASN A 231 -12.22 26.94 22.11
CA ASN A 231 -12.99 26.91 20.86
C ASN A 231 -12.62 28.02 19.87
N GLN A 232 -11.54 28.77 20.15
CA GLN A 232 -11.03 29.86 19.32
C GLN A 232 -9.61 29.53 18.82
N LEU A 233 -9.28 30.10 17.68
CA LEU A 233 -7.96 30.05 17.08
C LEU A 233 -7.52 31.48 16.74
N ASN A 234 -6.24 31.65 16.45
CA ASN A 234 -5.67 32.88 15.92
C ASN A 234 -4.61 32.51 14.87
N ARG A 235 -4.99 32.65 13.59
CA ARG A 235 -4.17 32.35 12.42
C ARG A 235 -3.59 30.93 12.46
N PRO A 236 -4.42 29.87 12.42
CA PRO A 236 -3.90 28.51 12.37
C PRO A 236 -3.03 28.29 11.13
N HIS A 237 -1.86 27.68 11.30
CA HIS A 237 -0.91 27.45 10.20
C HIS A 237 -0.74 25.99 9.86
N GLY A 238 -0.25 25.18 10.82
CA GLY A 238 0.06 23.78 10.61
C GLY A 238 -1.04 22.87 11.14
N LEU A 239 -1.24 21.73 10.47
CA LEU A 239 -2.16 20.67 10.88
C LEU A 239 -1.42 19.33 10.86
N SER A 240 -1.75 18.42 11.77
CA SER A 240 -1.31 17.02 11.74
C SER A 240 -2.32 16.13 12.45
N PHE A 241 -2.41 14.87 12.04
CA PHE A 241 -3.07 13.82 12.81
C PHE A 241 -2.06 13.03 13.64
N ASP A 242 -2.50 12.45 14.75
CA ASP A 242 -1.84 11.30 15.36
C ASP A 242 -2.50 9.99 14.89
N ASP A 243 -1.91 8.85 15.26
CA ASP A 243 -2.38 7.51 14.86
C ASP A 243 -3.77 7.15 15.43
N GLU A 244 -4.25 7.92 16.41
CA GLU A 244 -5.58 7.77 17.01
C GLU A 244 -6.63 8.64 16.28
N GLY A 245 -6.21 9.45 15.30
CA GLY A 245 -7.08 10.34 14.53
C GLY A 245 -7.32 11.71 15.17
N ASN A 246 -6.59 12.06 16.23
CA ASN A 246 -6.72 13.38 16.85
C ASN A 246 -6.03 14.46 16.01
N LEU A 247 -6.69 15.60 15.84
CA LEU A 247 -6.16 16.73 15.09
C LEU A 247 -5.32 17.65 15.98
N TYR A 248 -4.09 17.91 15.57
CA TYR A 248 -3.23 18.93 16.16
C TYR A 248 -3.21 20.17 15.26
N VAL A 249 -3.48 21.33 15.86
CA VAL A 249 -3.49 22.62 15.16
C VAL A 249 -2.40 23.50 15.76
N ALA A 250 -1.50 23.98 14.89
CA ALA A 250 -0.55 25.02 15.25
C ALA A 250 -1.25 26.38 15.20
N ASP A 251 -1.72 26.82 16.37
CA ASP A 251 -2.41 28.07 16.61
C ASP A 251 -1.37 29.22 16.71
N PHE A 252 -0.90 29.63 15.54
CA PHE A 252 0.39 30.31 15.34
C PHE A 252 0.52 31.60 16.14
N SER A 253 -0.46 32.50 16.04
CA SER A 253 -0.41 33.80 16.71
C SER A 253 -0.68 33.70 18.21
N ASN A 254 -1.31 32.61 18.67
CA ASN A 254 -1.45 32.31 20.09
C ASN A 254 -0.22 31.58 20.67
N HIS A 255 0.78 31.26 19.84
CA HIS A 255 2.02 30.58 20.25
C HIS A 255 1.79 29.24 20.99
N ARG A 256 0.79 28.47 20.53
CA ARG A 256 0.42 27.18 21.14
C ARG A 256 0.08 26.12 20.09
N ILE A 257 0.07 24.86 20.53
CA ILE A 257 -0.52 23.74 19.80
C ILE A 257 -1.78 23.31 20.54
N GLN A 258 -2.88 23.11 19.84
CA GLN A 258 -4.12 22.56 20.41
C GLN A 258 -4.40 21.18 19.81
N LYS A 259 -4.78 20.23 20.66
CA LYS A 259 -5.23 18.88 20.28
C LYS A 259 -6.76 18.85 20.32
N TYR A 260 -7.37 18.30 19.29
CA TYR A 260 -8.80 18.10 19.18
C TYR A 260 -9.10 16.64 18.88
N GLU A 261 -9.96 16.05 19.70
CA GLU A 261 -10.59 14.76 19.40
C GLU A 261 -11.66 15.04 18.33
N ILE A 262 -11.42 14.59 17.11
CA ILE A 262 -12.38 14.70 16.02
C ILE A 262 -12.90 13.31 15.68
N ILE A 263 -14.20 13.19 15.45
CA ILE A 263 -14.80 11.92 15.02
C ILE A 263 -14.57 11.85 13.50
N LEU A 264 -13.68 10.94 13.08
CA LEU A 264 -13.44 10.60 11.68
C LEU A 264 -14.58 9.73 11.14
#